data_AF-A0A4Q1RQF5-F1
#
_entry.id   AF-A0A4Q1RQF5-F1
#
_cell.length_a   1.000
_cell.length_b   1.000
_cell.length_c   1.000
_cell.angle_alpha   90.00
_cell.angle_beta   90.00
_cell.angle_gamma   90.00
#
_symmetry.space_group_name_H-M   'P 1'
#
loop_
_entity.id
_entity.type
_entity.pdbx_description
1 polymer ?
#
loop_
_entity_poly.entity_id
_entity_poly.type
_entity_poly.pdbx_seq_one_letter_code
_entity_poly.pdbx_strand_id
1 'polypeptide(L)'
;MQRPKIAVAGLLAGLTLAGSLLATAGPANAADSDSPASAPTATSPKTGHKGHGKSLCERVPNIEKRINKALDRLNGDATTRGSIARMEVRVHKAHSKGHEEVATFLQDRLTHRKELKPNLTRKLRDLKAVATWCEKKDDAKGGSGS
;
A
#
# COMPACT_ATOMS: atom_id res chain seq x y z
N MET A 1 20.30 -12.15 -45.07
CA MET A 1 19.36 -11.09 -45.49
C MET A 1 19.10 -10.18 -44.30
N GLN A 2 19.37 -8.88 -44.51
CA GLN A 2 19.52 -7.78 -43.55
C GLN A 2 18.42 -7.62 -42.48
N ARG A 3 18.85 -7.23 -41.28
CA ARG A 3 18.08 -6.45 -40.30
C ARG A 3 18.25 -4.95 -40.59
N PRO A 4 17.22 -4.10 -40.54
CA PRO A 4 17.42 -2.67 -40.45
C PRO A 4 17.54 -2.22 -38.99
N LYS A 5 18.67 -1.56 -38.70
CA LYS A 5 18.89 -0.71 -37.53
C LYS A 5 18.30 0.66 -37.86
N ILE A 6 17.55 1.27 -36.96
CA ILE A 6 17.28 2.71 -37.01
C ILE A 6 17.89 3.31 -35.76
N ALA A 7 19.00 4.00 -35.98
CA ALA A 7 19.58 4.98 -35.08
C ALA A 7 19.24 6.35 -35.66
N VAL A 8 18.74 7.27 -34.83
CA VAL A 8 18.72 8.70 -35.17
C VAL A 8 19.47 9.42 -34.07
N ALA A 9 20.57 10.01 -34.48
CA ALA A 9 21.48 10.80 -33.68
C ALA A 9 21.12 12.29 -33.78
N GLY A 10 21.17 12.97 -32.64
CA GLY A 10 21.78 14.29 -32.45
C GLY A 10 21.11 15.52 -33.07
N LEU A 11 20.85 16.53 -32.22
CA LEU A 11 21.49 17.83 -32.40
C LEU A 11 21.62 18.56 -31.04
N LEU A 12 22.86 18.97 -30.73
CA LEU A 12 23.23 19.90 -29.68
C LEU A 12 23.26 21.32 -30.27
N ALA A 13 22.56 22.25 -29.63
CA ALA A 13 22.79 23.71 -29.64
C ALA A 13 22.15 24.23 -28.33
N GLY A 14 22.72 25.06 -27.47
CA GLY A 14 23.79 26.03 -27.63
C GLY A 14 23.34 27.31 -26.92
N LEU A 15 23.66 27.41 -25.62
CA LEU A 15 23.89 28.60 -24.78
C LEU A 15 23.13 29.94 -25.07
N THR A 16 22.29 30.39 -24.12
CA THR A 16 22.12 31.82 -23.80
C THR A 16 22.09 32.05 -22.28
N LEU A 17 22.96 32.95 -21.81
CA LEU A 17 23.02 33.48 -20.45
C LEU A 17 22.02 34.64 -20.27
N ALA A 18 21.74 34.95 -19.00
CA ALA A 18 21.20 36.19 -18.42
C ALA A 18 19.74 36.10 -17.94
N GLY A 19 19.60 36.21 -16.62
CA GLY A 19 18.36 36.03 -15.90
C GLY A 19 17.38 37.19 -16.01
N SER A 20 16.18 36.94 -15.49
CA SER A 20 15.37 37.88 -14.73
C SER A 20 14.06 37.20 -14.31
N LEU A 21 13.75 37.34 -13.01
CA LEU A 21 12.42 37.45 -12.42
C LEU A 21 11.59 36.17 -12.22
N LEU A 22 11.27 35.94 -10.95
CA LEU A 22 10.18 35.11 -10.45
C LEU A 22 8.91 35.38 -11.29
N ALA A 23 8.56 34.43 -12.15
CA ALA A 23 7.24 34.34 -12.74
C ALA A 23 6.59 33.07 -12.19
N THR A 24 5.68 33.27 -11.26
CA THR A 24 4.71 32.29 -10.76
C THR A 24 3.91 31.71 -11.94
N ALA A 25 4.31 30.55 -12.44
CA ALA A 25 3.51 29.77 -13.36
C ALA A 25 2.50 28.94 -12.56
N GLY A 26 1.31 29.52 -12.35
CA GLY A 26 0.14 28.77 -11.90
C GLY A 26 -0.27 27.73 -12.97
N PRO A 27 -0.82 26.58 -12.59
CA PRO A 27 -1.33 25.62 -13.57
C PRO A 27 -2.56 26.20 -14.27
N ALA A 28 -2.45 26.44 -15.57
CA ALA A 28 -3.58 26.63 -16.46
C ALA A 28 -4.38 25.32 -16.51
N ASN A 29 -5.47 25.26 -15.75
CA ASN A 29 -6.56 24.31 -16.01
C ASN A 29 -7.60 25.04 -16.85
N ALA A 30 -7.91 24.47 -18.00
CA ALA A 30 -8.99 24.91 -18.86
C ALA A 30 -10.30 24.98 -18.05
N ALA A 31 -11.04 26.07 -18.24
CA ALA A 31 -12.36 26.27 -17.69
C ALA A 31 -13.34 25.24 -18.28
N ASP A 32 -14.24 24.72 -17.44
CA ASP A 32 -15.69 24.74 -17.64
C ASP A 32 -16.34 23.89 -16.56
N SER A 33 -16.84 24.55 -15.51
CA SER A 33 -18.06 24.22 -14.73
C SER A 33 -18.06 25.01 -13.42
N ASP A 34 -19.01 25.93 -13.30
CA ASP A 34 -19.41 26.62 -12.08
C ASP A 34 -19.52 25.66 -10.88
N SER A 35 -18.68 25.87 -9.87
CA SER A 35 -18.94 25.43 -8.49
C SER A 35 -17.99 26.17 -7.54
N PRO A 36 -18.46 26.82 -6.45
CA PRO A 36 -17.58 27.58 -5.56
C PRO A 36 -16.62 26.63 -4.82
N ALA A 37 -15.35 26.68 -5.19
CA ALA A 37 -14.28 25.93 -4.56
C ALA A 37 -14.00 26.49 -3.15
N SER A 38 -14.48 25.78 -2.14
CA SER A 38 -14.06 26.01 -0.74
C SER A 38 -12.58 25.64 -0.61
N ALA A 39 -11.75 26.61 -0.29
CA ALA A 39 -10.35 26.38 0.07
C ALA A 39 -10.27 25.40 1.26
N PRO A 40 -9.36 24.41 1.27
CA PRO A 40 -9.13 23.61 2.46
C PRO A 40 -8.44 24.51 3.49
N THR A 41 -9.20 25.00 4.46
CA THR A 41 -8.64 25.53 5.70
C THR A 41 -7.90 24.38 6.38
N ALA A 42 -6.56 24.43 6.34
CA ALA A 42 -5.69 23.59 7.14
C ALA A 42 -5.91 23.94 8.61
N THR A 43 -7.00 23.44 9.19
CA THR A 43 -7.18 23.38 10.63
C THR A 43 -6.40 22.15 11.08
N SER A 44 -5.14 22.36 11.48
CA SER A 44 -4.44 21.43 12.33
C SER A 44 -5.33 21.16 13.56
N PRO A 45 -5.83 19.93 13.79
CA PRO A 45 -6.61 19.68 14.98
C PRO A 45 -5.70 19.87 16.18
N LYS A 46 -6.04 20.85 17.01
CA LYS A 46 -5.45 21.05 18.34
C LYS A 46 -5.37 19.71 19.05
N THR A 47 -4.21 19.45 19.61
CA THR A 47 -3.89 18.34 20.51
C THR A 47 -4.90 18.27 21.66
N GLY A 48 -5.95 17.48 21.45
CA GLY A 48 -6.83 16.99 22.49
C GLY A 48 -6.82 15.48 22.41
N HIS A 49 -6.20 14.80 23.38
CA HIS A 49 -6.17 13.34 23.49
C HIS A 49 -7.56 12.68 23.73
N LYS A 50 -8.66 13.30 23.28
CA LYS A 50 -10.04 12.81 23.38
C LYS A 50 -10.58 12.39 22.00
N GLY A 51 -9.92 11.47 21.31
CA GLY A 51 -10.42 11.00 19.99
C GLY A 51 -9.68 9.84 19.35
N HIS A 52 -8.38 9.66 19.61
CA HIS A 52 -7.56 8.66 18.92
C HIS A 52 -7.98 7.20 19.22
N GLY A 53 -8.49 6.92 20.42
CA GLY A 53 -8.94 5.58 20.80
C GLY A 53 -10.23 5.15 20.12
N LYS A 54 -11.20 6.06 19.93
CA LYS A 54 -12.53 5.72 19.40
C LYS A 54 -12.47 5.26 17.94
N SER A 55 -11.78 6.03 17.10
CA SER A 55 -11.63 5.68 15.68
C SER A 55 -10.78 4.43 15.47
N LEU A 56 -9.84 4.13 16.38
CA LEU A 56 -9.10 2.88 16.37
C LEU A 56 -10.04 1.69 16.68
N CYS A 57 -10.80 1.76 17.77
CA CYS A 57 -11.70 0.69 18.20
C CYS A 57 -12.76 0.34 17.14
N GLU A 58 -13.33 1.34 16.47
CA GLU A 58 -14.27 1.11 15.36
C GLU A 58 -13.65 0.37 14.17
N ARG A 59 -12.33 0.50 13.98
CA ARG A 59 -11.61 -0.11 12.84
C ARG A 59 -11.09 -1.50 13.14
N VAL A 60 -10.89 -1.86 14.42
CA VAL A 60 -10.37 -3.17 14.84
C VAL A 60 -11.01 -4.36 14.11
N PRO A 61 -12.36 -4.52 14.10
CA PRO A 61 -12.98 -5.70 13.48
C PRO A 61 -12.71 -5.79 11.97
N ASN A 62 -12.66 -4.64 11.29
CA ASN A 62 -12.35 -4.59 9.86
C ASN A 62 -10.89 -4.92 9.57
N ILE A 63 -9.96 -4.49 10.43
CA ILE A 63 -8.54 -4.83 10.29
C ILE A 63 -8.35 -6.33 10.51
N GLU A 64 -8.99 -6.90 11.54
CA GLU A 64 -8.94 -8.33 11.84
C GLU A 64 -9.42 -9.17 10.65
N LYS A 65 -10.61 -8.84 10.13
CA LYS A 65 -11.17 -9.51 8.93
C LYS A 65 -10.22 -9.47 7.74
N ARG A 66 -9.54 -8.33 7.52
CA ARG A 66 -8.58 -8.18 6.42
C ARG A 66 -7.33 -9.03 6.63
N ILE A 67 -6.81 -9.11 7.85
CA ILE A 67 -5.64 -9.92 8.18
C ILE A 67 -5.99 -11.41 8.03
N ASN A 68 -7.13 -11.86 8.56
CA ASN A 68 -7.59 -13.24 8.41
C ASN A 68 -7.73 -13.62 6.93
N LYS A 69 -8.42 -12.81 6.12
CA LYS A 69 -8.52 -13.06 4.66
C LYS A 69 -7.18 -13.06 3.94
N ALA A 70 -6.18 -12.35 4.44
CA ALA A 70 -4.83 -12.39 3.89
C ALA A 70 -4.12 -13.70 4.27
N LEU A 71 -4.21 -14.12 5.53
CA LEU A 71 -3.68 -15.39 6.02
C LEU A 71 -4.32 -16.58 5.31
N ASP A 72 -5.65 -16.61 5.17
CA ASP A 72 -6.37 -17.68 4.47
C ASP A 72 -5.88 -17.85 3.04
N ARG A 73 -5.70 -16.73 2.32
CA ARG A 73 -5.17 -16.77 0.95
C ARG A 73 -3.73 -17.28 0.91
N LEU A 74 -2.87 -16.86 1.84
CA LEU A 74 -1.48 -17.32 1.90
C LEU A 74 -1.38 -18.82 2.21
N ASN A 75 -2.27 -19.32 3.06
CA ASN A 75 -2.37 -20.72 3.49
C ASN A 75 -3.16 -21.62 2.54
N GLY A 76 -3.77 -21.05 1.50
CA GLY A 76 -4.47 -21.83 0.49
C GLY A 76 -3.57 -22.85 -0.21
N ASP A 77 -4.22 -23.81 -0.88
CA ASP A 77 -3.56 -24.86 -1.64
C ASP A 77 -2.86 -24.36 -2.92
N ALA A 78 -2.33 -25.27 -3.73
CA ALA A 78 -1.69 -24.95 -5.00
C ALA A 78 -2.65 -24.39 -6.07
N THR A 79 -3.96 -24.53 -5.91
CA THR A 79 -4.97 -23.99 -6.83
C THR A 79 -5.33 -22.53 -6.47
N THR A 80 -5.18 -22.18 -5.21
CA THR A 80 -5.54 -20.86 -4.67
C THR A 80 -4.62 -19.76 -5.20
N ARG A 81 -5.21 -18.73 -5.81
CA ARG A 81 -4.46 -17.57 -6.31
C ARG A 81 -3.83 -16.79 -5.15
N GLY A 82 -2.50 -16.75 -5.14
CA GLY A 82 -1.73 -15.93 -4.19
C GLY A 82 -1.26 -16.69 -2.97
N SER A 83 -1.58 -17.99 -2.87
CA SER A 83 -1.03 -18.87 -1.84
C SER A 83 0.47 -19.09 -2.01
N ILE A 84 1.10 -19.51 -0.91
CA ILE A 84 2.51 -19.91 -0.89
C ILE A 84 2.68 -21.17 -1.73
N ALA A 85 1.82 -22.19 -1.53
CA ALA A 85 1.88 -23.45 -2.27
C ALA A 85 1.82 -23.27 -3.78
N ARG A 86 0.90 -22.42 -4.28
CA ARG A 86 0.83 -22.14 -5.73
C ARG A 86 2.09 -21.44 -6.23
N MET A 87 2.70 -20.57 -5.44
CA MET A 87 3.91 -19.87 -5.84
C MET A 87 5.12 -20.82 -5.90
N GLU A 88 5.22 -21.78 -4.97
CA GLU A 88 6.24 -22.84 -4.99
C GLU A 88 6.16 -23.67 -6.26
N VAL A 89 4.96 -24.10 -6.66
CA VAL A 89 4.75 -24.81 -7.93
C VAL A 89 5.21 -23.98 -9.13
N ARG A 90 4.96 -22.66 -9.12
CA ARG A 90 5.35 -21.77 -10.22
C ARG A 90 6.86 -21.57 -10.30
N VAL A 91 7.55 -21.47 -9.16
CA VAL A 91 9.02 -21.42 -9.09
C VAL A 91 9.59 -22.71 -9.67
N HIS A 92 9.13 -23.86 -9.18
CA HIS A 92 9.60 -25.16 -9.66
C HIS A 92 9.38 -25.33 -11.17
N LYS A 93 8.20 -24.93 -11.67
CA LYS A 93 7.90 -24.97 -13.11
C LYS A 93 8.81 -24.06 -13.93
N ALA A 94 9.22 -22.90 -13.42
CA ALA A 94 10.15 -22.02 -14.11
C ALA A 94 11.55 -22.63 -14.23
N HIS A 95 12.08 -23.20 -13.14
CA HIS A 95 13.35 -23.93 -13.15
C HIS A 95 13.31 -25.15 -14.08
N SER A 96 12.22 -25.94 -14.06
CA SER A 96 12.08 -27.12 -14.93
C SER A 96 12.10 -26.77 -16.43
N LYS A 97 11.88 -25.51 -16.78
CA LYS A 97 11.88 -24.99 -18.15
C LYS A 97 13.14 -24.18 -18.49
N GLY A 98 14.09 -24.06 -17.56
CA GLY A 98 15.30 -23.25 -17.72
C GLY A 98 15.03 -21.75 -17.81
N HIS A 99 13.93 -21.25 -17.25
CA HIS A 99 13.60 -19.82 -17.23
C HIS A 99 14.13 -19.17 -15.95
N GLU A 100 15.45 -19.02 -15.82
CA GLU A 100 16.10 -18.65 -14.56
C GLU A 100 15.76 -17.23 -14.08
N GLU A 101 15.61 -16.26 -14.97
CA GLU A 101 15.22 -14.89 -14.63
C GLU A 101 13.79 -14.85 -14.10
N VAL A 102 12.91 -15.65 -14.71
CA VAL A 102 11.52 -15.80 -14.26
C VAL A 102 11.47 -16.54 -12.93
N ALA A 103 12.29 -17.58 -12.75
CA ALA A 103 12.37 -18.33 -11.51
C ALA A 103 12.85 -17.44 -10.36
N THR A 104 13.88 -16.62 -10.58
CA THR A 104 14.39 -15.63 -9.62
C THR A 104 13.30 -14.65 -9.20
N PHE A 105 12.61 -14.03 -10.15
CA PHE A 105 11.51 -13.12 -9.85
C PHE A 105 10.37 -13.79 -9.06
N LEU A 106 10.04 -15.04 -9.39
CA LEU A 106 9.02 -15.80 -8.66
C LEU A 106 9.49 -16.21 -7.27
N GLN A 107 10.78 -16.50 -7.11
CA GLN A 107 11.41 -16.84 -5.84
C GLN A 107 11.37 -15.64 -4.88
N ASP A 108 11.71 -14.43 -5.33
CA ASP A 108 11.60 -13.22 -4.49
C ASP A 108 10.17 -13.00 -4.00
N ARG A 109 9.20 -13.20 -4.91
CA ARG A 109 7.78 -13.12 -4.58
C ARG A 109 7.34 -14.22 -3.61
N LEU A 110 7.95 -15.40 -3.66
CA LEU A 110 7.71 -16.48 -2.72
C LEU A 110 8.28 -16.13 -1.35
N THR A 111 9.53 -15.68 -1.30
CA THR A 111 10.20 -15.21 -0.08
C THR A 111 9.39 -14.14 0.63
N HIS A 112 8.96 -13.09 -0.09
CA HIS A 112 8.13 -12.04 0.47
C HIS A 112 6.82 -12.58 1.09
N ARG A 113 6.16 -13.56 0.45
CA ARG A 113 4.95 -14.17 1.02
C ARG A 113 5.24 -14.97 2.29
N LYS A 114 6.34 -15.71 2.31
CA LYS A 114 6.79 -16.49 3.47
C LYS A 114 7.10 -15.58 4.66
N GLU A 115 7.69 -14.41 4.42
CA GLU A 115 7.96 -13.37 5.43
C GLU A 115 6.68 -12.63 5.88
N LEU A 116 5.75 -12.41 4.96
CA LEU A 116 4.49 -11.74 5.25
C LEU A 116 3.61 -12.54 6.21
N LYS A 117 3.59 -13.88 6.08
CA LYS A 117 2.76 -14.75 6.94
C LYS A 117 3.01 -14.54 8.44
N PRO A 118 4.25 -14.69 8.98
CA PRO A 118 4.50 -14.46 10.40
C PRO A 118 4.28 -13.00 10.82
N ASN A 119 4.51 -12.02 9.92
CA ASN A 119 4.20 -10.62 10.19
C ASN A 119 2.68 -10.40 10.41
N LEU A 120 1.85 -11.00 9.56
CA LEU A 120 0.39 -10.95 9.68
C LEU A 120 -0.11 -11.69 10.92
N THR A 121 0.44 -12.87 11.24
CA THR A 121 0.10 -13.61 12.46
C THR A 121 0.40 -12.77 13.72
N ARG A 122 1.57 -12.13 13.76
CA ARG A 122 1.94 -11.23 14.85
C ARG A 122 0.96 -10.06 14.96
N LYS A 123 0.69 -9.38 13.84
CA LYS A 123 -0.28 -8.27 13.79
C LYS A 123 -1.67 -8.68 14.26
N LEU A 124 -2.13 -9.88 13.92
CA LEU A 124 -3.42 -10.40 14.37
C LEU A 124 -3.45 -10.56 15.90
N ARG A 125 -2.40 -11.15 16.48
CA ARG A 125 -2.27 -11.28 17.93
C ARG A 125 -2.27 -9.91 18.62
N ASP A 126 -1.48 -8.97 18.11
CA ASP A 126 -1.39 -7.63 18.68
C ASP A 126 -2.74 -6.89 18.56
N LEU A 127 -3.47 -7.09 17.45
CA LEU A 127 -4.80 -6.53 17.26
C LEU A 127 -5.84 -7.11 18.22
N LYS A 128 -5.73 -8.39 18.61
CA LYS A 128 -6.58 -8.96 19.67
C LYS A 128 -6.34 -8.28 21.02
N ALA A 129 -5.10 -7.94 21.35
CA ALA A 129 -4.80 -7.16 22.55
C ALA A 129 -5.43 -5.75 22.49
N VAL A 130 -5.45 -5.13 21.30
CA VAL A 130 -6.15 -3.85 21.09
C VAL A 130 -7.67 -4.01 21.22
N ALA A 131 -8.25 -5.11 20.73
CA ALA A 131 -9.67 -5.40 20.88
C ALA A 131 -10.06 -5.49 22.38
N THR A 132 -9.31 -6.24 23.18
CA THR A 132 -9.53 -6.33 24.63
C THR A 132 -9.37 -4.98 25.34
N TRP A 133 -8.43 -4.14 24.89
CA TRP A 133 -8.29 -2.78 25.43
C TRP A 133 -9.51 -1.90 25.09
N CYS A 134 -10.04 -2.03 23.87
CA CYS A 134 -11.23 -1.31 23.43
C CYS A 134 -12.47 -1.68 24.25
N GLU A 135 -12.69 -2.98 24.51
CA GLU A 135 -13.80 -3.48 25.34
C GLU A 135 -13.75 -2.84 26.74
N LYS A 136 -12.61 -2.92 27.42
CA LYS A 136 -12.42 -2.33 28.76
C LYS A 136 -12.65 -0.82 28.79
N LYS A 137 -12.28 -0.11 27.73
CA LYS A 137 -12.49 1.33 27.60
C LYS A 137 -13.99 1.66 27.45
N ASP A 138 -14.75 0.79 26.81
CA ASP A 138 -16.19 0.97 26.63
C ASP A 138 -16.95 0.66 27.94
N ASP A 139 -16.51 -0.35 28.70
CA ASP A 139 -17.03 -0.65 30.04
C ASP A 139 -16.77 0.49 31.05
N ALA A 140 -15.56 1.05 31.05
CA ALA A 140 -15.20 2.19 31.92
C ALA A 140 -16.02 3.46 31.63
N LYS A 141 -16.55 3.60 30.40
CA LYS A 141 -17.45 4.71 30.04
C LYS A 141 -18.88 4.48 30.55
N GLY A 142 -19.32 3.22 30.68
CA GLY A 142 -20.64 2.87 31.22
C GLY A 142 -20.75 3.05 32.74
N GLY A 143 -19.63 2.98 33.46
CA GLY A 143 -19.58 3.11 34.93
C GLY A 143 -19.48 4.53 35.49
N SER A 144 -19.39 5.58 34.66
CA SER A 144 -19.28 6.99 35.14
C SER A 144 -20.62 7.74 35.16
N GLY A 145 -21.73 7.03 34.99
CA GLY A 145 -23.09 7.55 35.09
C GLY A 145 -23.88 6.84 36.18
N SER A 146 -23.48 7.06 37.44
CA SER A 146 -24.29 6.70 38.61
C SER A 146 -24.12 7.75 39.69
#